data_AF-A0A4Q4ZEQ3-F1
#
_entry.id   AF-A0A4Q4ZEQ3-F1
#
_cell.length_a   1.000
_cell.length_b   1.000
_cell.length_c   1.000
_cell.angle_alpha   90.00
_cell.angle_beta   90.00
_cell.angle_gamma   90.00
#
_symmetry.space_group_name_H-M   'P 1'
#
loop_
_entity.id
_entity.type
_entity.pdbx_description
1 polymer ?
#
loop_
_entity_poly.entity_id
_entity_poly.type
_entity_poly.pdbx_seq_one_letter_code
_entity_poly.pdbx_strand_id
1 'polypeptide(L)'
;MQAHVLSLLALVAAASAQNCNGFAELCSRRYSEVSFVAAHNAAFVGDTAFHNQFEYPEADFDRGVRYFTTQVHNRDGQLKQCHSECLLLDAGYFSEILLSIKGKLDANPREVTTLLITNHADGLDSTEYGKQFEETGMIDYVFQPDGHLGLAEWPTLGEMIDAGTRLVVFMDYGADTNKVPYILDQFRYYFETPFSPTKDNFYQCDIDRPADASADGRMIFANHNLNIMLPLLNILVPAMDDAQDTNSVASITRQTDICDSNHGRLPNVVMLDFVSEGEAIRAQNTLNVASDFNTRYPWTYYQAYGWAQGRLATGTRIRDNVIRDIAGFCDSAELDEAWDWYRINYLIHVPFAKLPPWEDVVNHIDRILAQTVNVPQYIGIRKHYRVDRKAWGQLDHACAFILRLIYLRAEYEDGPQAQNDRTLGLKWETGINTRGKFSVPDRDYDIRWEKVDRWAAARVLFDMLSVFQDDYARDFKQQYPHNYLKEYNRAERNGGVNPVIAPPVNVTASQYQQMLADNASTLWARIVGYFRAMP
;
A
#
# COMPACT_ATOMS: atom_id res chain seq x y z
N MET A 1 -11.24 -32.96 -22.22
CA MET A 1 -11.58 -31.66 -21.59
C MET A 1 -11.73 -31.77 -20.07
N GLN A 2 -12.63 -32.59 -19.51
CA GLN A 2 -12.87 -32.67 -18.06
C GLN A 2 -11.62 -32.92 -17.20
N ALA A 3 -10.70 -33.82 -17.59
CA ALA A 3 -9.49 -34.12 -16.81
C ALA A 3 -8.54 -32.92 -16.62
N HIS A 4 -8.43 -32.03 -17.61
CA HIS A 4 -7.57 -30.83 -17.49
C HIS A 4 -8.19 -29.75 -16.59
N VAL A 5 -9.51 -29.69 -16.51
CA VAL A 5 -10.23 -28.78 -15.59
C VAL A 5 -10.02 -29.21 -14.14
N LEU A 6 -10.09 -30.52 -13.87
CA LEU A 6 -9.79 -31.09 -12.54
C LEU A 6 -8.34 -30.83 -12.10
N SER A 7 -7.34 -30.96 -12.98
CA SER A 7 -5.96 -30.63 -12.63
C SER A 7 -5.72 -29.13 -12.38
N LEU A 8 -6.37 -28.22 -13.11
CA LEU A 8 -6.25 -26.79 -12.82
C LEU A 8 -6.86 -26.43 -11.45
N LEU A 9 -8.05 -26.96 -11.13
CA LEU A 9 -8.70 -26.74 -9.84
C LEU A 9 -7.84 -27.25 -8.67
N ALA A 10 -7.20 -28.42 -8.83
CA ALA A 10 -6.30 -28.98 -7.80
C ALA A 10 -5.04 -28.12 -7.58
N LEU A 11 -4.46 -27.53 -8.62
CA LEU A 11 -3.29 -26.64 -8.50
C LEU A 11 -3.63 -25.28 -7.87
N VAL A 12 -4.80 -24.71 -8.17
CA VAL A 12 -5.28 -23.48 -7.51
C VAL A 12 -5.55 -23.73 -6.02
N ALA A 13 -6.24 -24.83 -5.68
CA ALA A 13 -6.51 -25.21 -4.30
C ALA A 13 -5.23 -25.50 -3.49
N ALA A 14 -4.21 -26.11 -4.11
CA ALA A 14 -2.92 -26.36 -3.46
C ALA A 14 -2.10 -25.09 -3.21
N ALA A 15 -2.24 -24.06 -4.06
CA ALA A 15 -1.60 -22.76 -3.85
C ALA A 15 -2.31 -21.93 -2.76
N SER A 16 -3.65 -21.96 -2.69
CA SER A 16 -4.40 -21.31 -1.61
C SER A 16 -4.20 -21.98 -0.24
N ALA A 17 -3.84 -23.27 -0.20
CA ALA A 17 -3.67 -24.04 1.03
C ALA A 17 -2.52 -23.55 1.94
N GLN A 18 -1.63 -22.66 1.48
CA GLN A 18 -0.52 -22.12 2.27
C GLN A 18 -0.67 -20.65 2.67
N ASN A 19 -1.70 -19.93 2.18
CA ASN A 19 -1.87 -18.51 2.47
C ASN A 19 -2.79 -18.32 3.70
N CYS A 20 -2.59 -17.26 4.47
CA CYS A 20 -3.47 -16.82 5.56
C CYS A 20 -3.85 -15.37 5.28
N ASN A 21 -5.14 -15.04 5.26
CA ASN A 21 -5.62 -13.72 4.84
C ASN A 21 -5.02 -13.28 3.48
N GLY A 22 -4.98 -14.20 2.52
CA GLY A 22 -4.43 -13.98 1.18
C GLY A 22 -2.90 -14.12 1.02
N PHE A 23 -2.09 -14.12 2.09
CA PHE A 23 -0.61 -14.11 2.01
C PHE A 23 0.04 -15.24 2.83
N ALA A 24 1.12 -15.85 2.35
CA ALA A 24 1.78 -16.96 3.05
C ALA A 24 2.54 -16.50 4.30
N GLU A 25 3.13 -15.31 4.22
CA GLU A 25 3.95 -14.67 5.24
C GLU A 25 3.16 -14.40 6.54
N LEU A 26 1.86 -14.10 6.40
CA LEU A 26 0.97 -13.83 7.54
C LEU A 26 0.68 -15.09 8.37
N CYS A 27 0.87 -16.30 7.83
CA CYS A 27 0.61 -17.54 8.57
C CYS A 27 1.52 -17.73 9.79
N SER A 28 2.77 -17.28 9.70
CA SER A 28 3.74 -17.33 10.80
C SER A 28 3.67 -16.13 11.74
N ARG A 29 2.74 -15.20 11.54
CA ARG A 29 2.64 -13.98 12.34
C ARG A 29 1.54 -14.06 13.37
N ARG A 30 1.85 -13.58 14.57
CA ARG A 30 0.89 -13.41 15.66
C ARG A 30 -0.19 -12.42 15.23
N TYR A 31 -1.43 -12.69 15.64
CA TYR A 31 -2.55 -11.78 15.38
C TYR A 31 -2.23 -10.32 15.76
N SER A 32 -1.51 -10.12 16.87
CA SER A 32 -1.06 -8.83 17.40
C SER A 32 0.01 -8.09 16.57
N GLU A 33 0.62 -8.75 15.58
CA GLU A 33 1.70 -8.21 14.73
C GLU A 33 1.25 -8.01 13.27
N VAL A 34 -0.02 -8.30 12.98
CA VAL A 34 -0.66 -8.04 11.70
C VAL A 34 -1.36 -6.69 11.76
N SER A 35 -1.22 -5.87 10.73
CA SER A 35 -1.97 -4.62 10.58
C SER A 35 -3.21 -4.89 9.74
N PHE A 36 -4.40 -4.59 10.27
CA PHE A 36 -5.67 -4.74 9.61
C PHE A 36 -6.25 -3.37 9.24
N VAL A 37 -6.74 -3.21 8.01
CA VAL A 37 -7.77 -2.21 7.73
C VAL A 37 -9.07 -2.71 8.36
N ALA A 38 -9.75 -1.81 9.07
CA ALA A 38 -11.09 -2.04 9.59
C ALA A 38 -12.14 -1.22 8.85
N ALA A 39 -13.21 -1.87 8.42
CA ALA A 39 -14.43 -1.18 8.00
C ALA A 39 -15.17 -0.68 9.24
N HIS A 40 -15.22 0.64 9.41
CA HIS A 40 -16.00 1.30 10.46
C HIS A 40 -17.49 1.06 10.22
N ASN A 41 -18.23 0.62 11.26
CA ASN A 41 -19.69 0.43 11.22
C ASN A 41 -20.15 -0.31 9.94
N ALA A 42 -19.56 -1.47 9.67
CA ALA A 42 -19.47 -2.03 8.33
C ALA A 42 -20.82 -2.37 7.65
N ALA A 43 -21.90 -2.53 8.42
CA ALA A 43 -23.25 -2.73 7.88
C ALA A 43 -23.99 -1.42 7.51
N PHE A 44 -23.44 -0.24 7.84
CA PHE A 44 -24.14 1.04 7.75
C PHE A 44 -23.94 1.62 6.34
N VAL A 45 -24.61 0.98 5.38
CA VAL A 45 -24.34 1.12 3.94
C VAL A 45 -25.26 2.11 3.25
N GLY A 46 -24.69 3.11 2.56
CA GLY A 46 -25.45 4.08 1.77
C GLY A 46 -24.66 5.32 1.38
N ASP A 47 -25.36 6.30 0.80
CA ASP A 47 -24.80 7.52 0.17
C ASP A 47 -25.21 8.82 0.90
N THR A 48 -25.53 8.72 2.19
CA THR A 48 -25.88 9.87 3.04
C THR A 48 -24.89 10.05 4.18
N ALA A 49 -24.89 11.23 4.82
CA ALA A 49 -24.00 11.58 5.92
C ALA A 49 -24.12 10.71 7.21
N PHE A 50 -25.04 9.75 7.25
CA PHE A 50 -25.18 8.80 8.38
C PHE A 50 -24.66 7.39 8.06
N HIS A 51 -24.13 7.19 6.85
CA HIS A 51 -23.55 5.93 6.42
C HIS A 51 -22.03 5.96 6.56
N ASN A 52 -21.44 4.78 6.78
CA ASN A 52 -20.01 4.60 6.97
C ASN A 52 -19.36 3.83 5.80
N GLN A 53 -20.13 3.07 5.01
CA GLN A 53 -19.63 2.30 3.87
C GLN A 53 -20.55 2.42 2.64
N PHE A 54 -20.05 2.09 1.46
CA PHE A 54 -20.84 2.00 0.22
C PHE A 54 -21.29 0.57 -0.13
N GLU A 55 -20.69 -0.44 0.48
CA GLU A 55 -20.97 -1.86 0.22
C GLU A 55 -21.10 -2.63 1.54
N TYR A 56 -21.87 -3.71 1.56
CA TYR A 56 -22.07 -4.53 2.77
C TYR A 56 -20.83 -5.42 3.03
N PRO A 57 -20.59 -5.91 4.26
CA PRO A 57 -19.32 -6.53 4.67
C PRO A 57 -18.82 -7.68 3.79
N GLU A 58 -19.67 -8.37 3.01
CA GLU A 58 -19.23 -9.36 2.03
C GLU A 58 -18.26 -8.79 0.98
N ALA A 59 -18.52 -7.57 0.50
CA ALA A 59 -17.72 -6.96 -0.55
C ALA A 59 -16.37 -6.49 -0.01
N ASP A 60 -16.36 -5.87 1.16
CA ASP A 60 -15.15 -5.50 1.89
C ASP A 60 -14.30 -6.72 2.24
N PHE A 61 -14.94 -7.82 2.65
CA PHE A 61 -14.25 -9.10 2.82
C PHE A 61 -13.60 -9.59 1.52
N ASP A 62 -14.31 -9.53 0.38
CA ASP A 62 -13.74 -9.93 -0.92
C ASP A 62 -12.60 -8.99 -1.39
N ARG A 63 -12.61 -7.72 -0.95
CA ARG A 63 -11.52 -6.75 -1.17
C ARG A 63 -10.28 -7.03 -0.31
N GLY A 64 -10.44 -7.67 0.84
CA GLY A 64 -9.35 -8.05 1.75
C GLY A 64 -9.43 -7.45 3.17
N VAL A 65 -10.55 -6.83 3.53
CA VAL A 65 -10.82 -6.34 4.90
C VAL A 65 -11.07 -7.53 5.82
N ARG A 66 -10.38 -7.57 6.97
CA ARG A 66 -10.49 -8.67 7.95
C ARG A 66 -10.81 -8.19 9.36
N TYR A 67 -11.15 -6.92 9.50
CA TYR A 67 -11.60 -6.33 10.75
C TYR A 67 -12.86 -5.51 10.45
N PHE A 68 -13.93 -5.75 11.20
CA PHE A 68 -15.21 -5.08 11.02
C PHE A 68 -15.62 -4.51 12.37
N THR A 69 -16.15 -3.29 12.39
CA THR A 69 -16.77 -2.73 13.59
C THR A 69 -18.27 -2.54 13.38
N THR A 70 -19.05 -2.60 14.45
CA THR A 70 -20.49 -2.32 14.40
C THR A 70 -20.97 -1.73 15.73
N GLN A 71 -21.86 -0.75 15.67
CA GLN A 71 -22.60 -0.26 16.83
C GLN A 71 -23.92 -0.99 16.99
N VAL A 72 -24.22 -1.45 18.22
CA VAL A 72 -25.43 -2.22 18.53
C VAL A 72 -26.23 -1.55 19.64
N HIS A 73 -27.55 -1.55 19.47
CA HIS A 73 -28.56 -1.00 20.38
C HIS A 73 -29.65 -2.03 20.65
N ASN A 74 -30.34 -1.90 21.79
CA ASN A 74 -31.56 -2.65 22.09
C ASN A 74 -32.78 -1.87 21.63
N ARG A 75 -33.40 -2.32 20.54
CA ARG A 75 -34.66 -1.79 20.06
C ARG A 75 -35.79 -2.78 20.34
N ASP A 76 -36.70 -2.40 21.22
CA ASP A 76 -37.93 -3.15 21.53
C ASP A 76 -37.67 -4.62 21.94
N GLY A 77 -36.52 -4.88 22.59
CA GLY A 77 -36.08 -6.21 23.02
C GLY A 77 -35.20 -6.96 22.01
N GLN A 78 -34.76 -6.31 20.92
CA GLN A 78 -33.98 -6.91 19.85
C GLN A 78 -32.64 -6.18 19.66
N LEU A 79 -31.56 -6.93 19.42
CA LEU A 79 -30.25 -6.34 19.10
C LEU A 79 -30.22 -5.84 17.65
N LYS A 80 -30.11 -4.52 17.50
CA LYS A 80 -30.17 -3.79 16.23
C LYS A 80 -28.87 -3.04 15.95
N GLN A 81 -28.48 -3.02 14.69
CA GLN A 81 -27.33 -2.27 14.20
C GLN A 81 -27.77 -0.82 13.94
N CYS A 82 -27.35 0.14 14.77
CA CYS A 82 -27.87 1.51 14.69
C CYS A 82 -26.79 2.59 14.86
N HIS A 83 -26.82 3.63 14.02
CA HIS A 83 -25.87 4.74 14.06
C HIS A 83 -26.29 5.78 15.09
N SER A 84 -25.64 5.75 16.26
CA SER A 84 -25.92 6.59 17.44
C SER A 84 -27.31 6.39 18.07
N GLU A 85 -28.38 6.35 17.27
CA GLU A 85 -29.74 5.98 17.64
C GLU A 85 -30.44 5.34 16.42
N CYS A 86 -31.31 4.34 16.63
CA CYS A 86 -32.04 3.68 15.52
C CYS A 86 -33.02 4.61 14.76
N LEU A 87 -33.26 5.84 15.22
CA LEU A 87 -34.01 6.86 14.49
C LEU A 87 -33.19 7.52 13.37
N LEU A 88 -31.86 7.56 13.51
CA LEU A 88 -30.95 8.13 12.51
C LEU A 88 -30.63 7.11 11.42
N LEU A 89 -30.32 5.87 11.83
CA LEU A 89 -30.15 4.71 10.95
C LEU A 89 -30.40 3.42 11.73
N ASP A 90 -31.28 2.54 11.20
CA ASP A 90 -31.41 1.12 11.58
C ASP A 90 -30.91 0.30 10.37
N ALA A 91 -29.72 -0.28 10.51
CA ALA A 91 -29.04 -1.08 9.50
C ALA A 91 -29.36 -2.59 9.62
N GLY A 92 -30.42 -2.95 10.36
CA GLY A 92 -30.88 -4.33 10.49
C GLY A 92 -30.50 -4.99 11.82
N TYR A 93 -30.64 -6.31 11.88
CA TYR A 93 -30.36 -7.08 13.10
C TYR A 93 -28.87 -7.32 13.28
N PHE A 94 -28.39 -7.40 14.53
CA PHE A 94 -27.00 -7.76 14.81
C PHE A 94 -26.63 -9.16 14.28
N SER A 95 -27.59 -10.09 14.20
CA SER A 95 -27.39 -11.40 13.59
C SER A 95 -27.11 -11.35 12.08
N GLU A 96 -27.47 -10.28 11.37
CA GLU A 96 -27.24 -10.18 9.91
C GLU A 96 -25.75 -9.99 9.59
N ILE A 97 -25.02 -9.14 10.33
CA ILE A 97 -23.56 -9.02 10.18
C ILE A 97 -22.82 -10.30 10.64
N LEU A 98 -23.34 -11.00 11.66
CA LEU A 98 -22.79 -12.31 12.05
C LEU A 98 -22.95 -13.34 10.91
N LEU A 99 -24.14 -13.43 10.30
CA LEU A 99 -24.39 -14.36 9.19
C LEU A 99 -23.60 -13.99 7.93
N SER A 100 -23.41 -12.69 7.67
CA SER A 100 -22.57 -12.15 6.59
C SER A 100 -21.11 -12.62 6.73
N ILE A 101 -20.49 -12.34 7.87
CA ILE A 101 -19.11 -12.76 8.16
C ILE A 101 -19.01 -14.29 8.21
N LYS A 102 -20.01 -14.99 8.76
CA LYS A 102 -20.05 -16.46 8.80
C LYS A 102 -20.02 -17.05 7.39
N GLY A 103 -20.87 -16.56 6.47
CA GLY A 103 -20.88 -17.02 5.08
C GLY A 103 -19.52 -16.85 4.38
N LYS A 104 -18.77 -15.80 4.73
CA LYS A 104 -17.40 -15.59 4.24
C LYS A 104 -16.38 -16.53 4.89
N LEU A 105 -16.47 -16.78 6.20
CA LEU A 105 -15.60 -17.75 6.87
C LEU A 105 -15.89 -19.19 6.41
N ASP A 106 -17.16 -19.56 6.19
CA ASP A 106 -17.59 -20.85 5.65
C ASP A 106 -17.01 -21.06 4.23
N ALA A 107 -17.05 -20.04 3.37
CA ALA A 107 -16.54 -20.09 2.00
C ALA A 107 -15.01 -20.02 1.89
N ASN A 108 -14.34 -19.37 2.85
CA ASN A 108 -12.90 -19.11 2.82
C ASN A 108 -12.24 -19.66 4.09
N PRO A 109 -11.80 -20.93 4.11
CA PRO A 109 -11.32 -21.62 5.33
C PRO A 109 -9.95 -21.14 5.83
N ARG A 110 -9.25 -20.30 5.06
CA ARG A 110 -7.89 -19.79 5.32
C ARG A 110 -7.87 -18.33 5.79
N GLU A 111 -9.02 -17.83 6.22
CA GLU A 111 -9.21 -16.45 6.65
C GLU A 111 -9.46 -16.39 8.15
N VAL A 112 -8.76 -15.48 8.84
CA VAL A 112 -8.99 -15.05 10.22
C VAL A 112 -9.56 -13.63 10.17
N THR A 113 -10.67 -13.41 10.88
CA THR A 113 -11.42 -12.15 10.88
C THR A 113 -11.68 -11.66 12.30
N THR A 114 -11.93 -10.37 12.47
CA THR A 114 -12.29 -9.75 13.75
C THR A 114 -13.58 -8.97 13.65
N LEU A 115 -14.42 -9.06 14.69
CA LEU A 115 -15.58 -8.20 14.89
C LEU A 115 -15.43 -7.42 16.19
N LEU A 116 -15.44 -6.09 16.12
CA LEU A 116 -15.53 -5.20 17.28
C LEU A 116 -16.98 -4.70 17.44
N ILE A 117 -17.54 -4.90 18.62
CA ILE A 117 -18.91 -4.52 18.97
C ILE A 117 -18.86 -3.27 19.86
N THR A 118 -19.40 -2.16 19.37
CA THR A 118 -19.62 -0.93 20.13
C THR A 118 -20.93 -1.04 20.89
N ASN A 119 -20.84 -1.29 22.20
CA ASN A 119 -21.92 -1.46 23.18
C ASN A 119 -22.09 -0.25 24.12
N HIS A 120 -21.21 0.76 24.05
CA HIS A 120 -21.23 1.95 24.93
C HIS A 120 -22.62 2.58 25.14
N ALA A 121 -23.43 2.70 24.09
CA ALA A 121 -24.67 3.49 24.12
C ALA A 121 -25.72 2.96 25.10
N ASP A 122 -25.97 1.64 25.07
CA ASP A 122 -26.99 1.00 25.89
C ASP A 122 -26.41 0.15 27.05
N GLY A 123 -25.11 -0.18 27.01
CA GLY A 123 -24.42 -0.90 28.08
C GLY A 123 -25.01 -2.30 28.35
N LEU A 124 -25.42 -3.01 27.30
CA LEU A 124 -26.14 -4.28 27.39
C LEU A 124 -25.24 -5.39 27.95
N ASP A 125 -25.86 -6.36 28.65
CA ASP A 125 -25.12 -7.52 29.18
C ASP A 125 -24.59 -8.38 28.02
N SER A 126 -23.30 -8.71 28.07
CA SER A 126 -22.60 -9.48 27.04
C SER A 126 -23.25 -10.86 26.76
N THR A 127 -24.02 -11.42 27.69
CA THR A 127 -24.79 -12.66 27.48
C THR A 127 -25.89 -12.53 26.43
N GLU A 128 -26.47 -11.34 26.20
CA GLU A 128 -27.46 -11.14 25.12
C GLU A 128 -26.81 -11.24 23.74
N TYR A 129 -25.56 -10.76 23.61
CA TYR A 129 -24.75 -10.96 22.40
C TYR A 129 -24.35 -12.43 22.25
N GLY A 130 -23.93 -13.09 23.34
CA GLY A 130 -23.52 -14.50 23.32
C GLY A 130 -24.59 -15.44 22.74
N LYS A 131 -25.86 -15.21 23.07
CA LYS A 131 -27.00 -15.94 22.45
C LYS A 131 -27.02 -15.79 20.92
N GLN A 132 -26.72 -14.61 20.37
CA GLN A 132 -26.70 -14.40 18.92
C GLN A 132 -25.55 -15.17 18.24
N PHE A 133 -24.40 -15.35 18.90
CA PHE A 133 -23.32 -16.21 18.38
C PHE A 133 -23.71 -17.69 18.36
N GLU A 134 -24.45 -18.16 19.37
CA GLU A 134 -25.00 -19.52 19.42
C GLU A 134 -26.10 -19.72 18.36
N GLU A 135 -27.09 -18.82 18.29
CA GLU A 135 -28.23 -18.91 17.36
C GLU A 135 -27.83 -18.83 15.88
N THR A 136 -26.77 -18.07 15.55
CA THR A 136 -26.23 -17.98 14.18
C THR A 136 -25.23 -19.09 13.84
N GLY A 137 -24.81 -19.91 14.81
CA GLY A 137 -23.72 -20.87 14.63
C GLY A 137 -22.36 -20.22 14.38
N MET A 138 -22.19 -18.95 14.74
CA MET A 138 -20.91 -18.24 14.68
C MET A 138 -19.97 -18.66 15.82
N ILE A 139 -20.53 -19.23 16.89
CA ILE A 139 -19.80 -19.84 18.01
C ILE A 139 -18.74 -20.86 17.57
N ASP A 140 -18.93 -21.55 16.44
CA ASP A 140 -17.99 -22.54 15.91
C ASP A 140 -16.65 -21.94 15.45
N TYR A 141 -16.55 -20.61 15.29
CA TYR A 141 -15.33 -19.92 14.86
C TYR A 141 -14.66 -19.06 15.92
N VAL A 142 -15.27 -18.86 17.09
CA VAL A 142 -14.77 -17.84 18.02
C VAL A 142 -13.40 -18.22 18.61
N PHE A 143 -12.51 -17.24 18.68
CA PHE A 143 -11.25 -17.34 19.40
C PHE A 143 -11.46 -17.07 20.88
N GLN A 144 -11.11 -18.05 21.71
CA GLN A 144 -11.18 -17.97 23.17
C GLN A 144 -9.79 -18.19 23.77
N PRO A 145 -9.12 -17.17 24.31
CA PRO A 145 -7.85 -17.32 25.03
C PRO A 145 -8.06 -17.90 26.44
N ASP A 146 -7.04 -18.59 26.96
CA ASP A 146 -6.98 -18.96 28.38
C ASP A 146 -6.47 -17.77 29.21
N GLY A 147 -7.38 -16.88 29.56
CA GLY A 147 -7.08 -15.65 30.29
C GLY A 147 -6.68 -14.48 29.38
N HIS A 148 -5.71 -13.68 29.83
CA HIS A 148 -5.28 -12.47 29.12
C HIS A 148 -3.92 -12.65 28.46
N LEU A 149 -3.87 -12.40 27.16
CA LEU A 149 -2.67 -12.51 26.34
C LEU A 149 -1.93 -11.16 26.27
N GLY A 150 -0.66 -11.15 26.67
CA GLY A 150 0.28 -10.11 26.28
C GLY A 150 0.57 -10.16 24.77
N LEU A 151 1.14 -9.09 24.22
CA LEU A 151 1.40 -8.94 22.78
C LEU A 151 2.10 -10.14 22.12
N ALA A 152 3.08 -10.75 22.80
CA ALA A 152 3.85 -11.88 22.27
C ALA A 152 3.17 -13.26 22.46
N GLU A 153 2.07 -13.32 23.21
CA GLU A 153 1.33 -14.55 23.57
C GLU A 153 0.11 -14.81 22.67
N TRP A 154 -0.24 -13.84 21.81
CA TRP A 154 -1.22 -14.06 20.75
C TRP A 154 -0.77 -15.18 19.80
N PRO A 155 -1.65 -16.12 19.42
CA PRO A 155 -1.32 -17.15 18.44
C PRO A 155 -1.09 -16.55 17.06
N THR A 156 -0.40 -17.32 16.21
CA THR A 156 -0.25 -16.98 14.79
C THR A 156 -1.55 -17.19 14.02
N LEU A 157 -1.73 -16.48 12.90
CA LEU A 157 -2.92 -16.69 12.05
C LEU A 157 -3.00 -18.14 11.54
N GLY A 158 -1.84 -18.78 11.29
CA GLY A 158 -1.76 -20.20 10.95
C GLY A 158 -2.32 -21.10 12.05
N GLU A 159 -1.89 -20.90 13.30
CA GLU A 159 -2.39 -21.66 14.46
C GLU A 159 -3.90 -21.44 14.70
N MET A 160 -4.40 -20.22 14.52
CA MET A 160 -5.85 -19.93 14.61
C MET A 160 -6.66 -20.62 13.51
N ILE A 161 -6.14 -20.67 12.29
CA ILE A 161 -6.77 -21.39 11.17
C ILE A 161 -6.75 -22.90 11.41
N ASP A 162 -5.62 -23.46 11.83
CA ASP A 162 -5.46 -24.90 12.07
C ASP A 162 -6.28 -25.37 13.29
N ALA A 163 -6.52 -24.50 14.27
CA ALA A 163 -7.43 -24.73 15.40
C ALA A 163 -8.92 -24.47 15.06
N GLY A 164 -9.22 -23.86 13.90
CA GLY A 164 -10.58 -23.46 13.51
C GLY A 164 -11.11 -22.17 14.16
N THR A 165 -10.38 -21.60 15.12
CA THR A 165 -10.75 -20.42 15.92
C THR A 165 -10.47 -19.10 15.20
N ARG A 166 -11.16 -18.93 14.06
CA ARG A 166 -10.88 -17.91 13.03
C ARG A 166 -11.61 -16.57 13.20
N LEU A 167 -12.38 -16.38 14.27
CA LEU A 167 -13.08 -15.13 14.58
C LEU A 167 -12.65 -14.57 15.95
N VAL A 168 -11.93 -13.46 15.98
CA VAL A 168 -11.73 -12.70 17.23
C VAL A 168 -12.92 -11.79 17.45
N VAL A 169 -13.44 -11.72 18.67
CA VAL A 169 -14.55 -10.82 19.02
C VAL A 169 -14.11 -9.89 20.14
N PHE A 170 -14.20 -8.57 19.91
CA PHE A 170 -13.97 -7.55 20.91
C PHE A 170 -15.27 -6.79 21.21
N MET A 171 -15.36 -6.21 22.39
CA MET A 171 -16.41 -5.29 22.80
C MET A 171 -15.79 -4.12 23.58
N ASP A 172 -16.21 -2.90 23.27
CA ASP A 172 -15.66 -1.66 23.84
C ASP A 172 -15.92 -1.56 25.36
N TYR A 173 -17.14 -1.82 25.81
CA TYR A 173 -17.56 -1.77 27.21
C TYR A 173 -18.58 -2.89 27.52
N GLY A 174 -18.52 -3.44 28.74
CA GLY A 174 -19.47 -4.47 29.21
C GLY A 174 -19.10 -5.92 28.87
N ALA A 175 -17.92 -6.16 28.30
CA ALA A 175 -17.34 -7.49 28.17
C ALA A 175 -17.13 -8.14 29.55
N ASP A 176 -17.59 -9.39 29.72
CA ASP A 176 -17.35 -10.19 30.92
C ASP A 176 -16.97 -11.62 30.51
N THR A 177 -15.67 -11.88 30.45
CA THR A 177 -15.12 -13.18 30.04
C THR A 177 -15.42 -14.32 31.03
N ASN A 178 -16.03 -14.04 32.19
CA ASN A 178 -16.55 -15.08 33.08
C ASN A 178 -17.96 -15.57 32.65
N LYS A 179 -18.69 -14.76 31.87
CA LYS A 179 -20.00 -15.08 31.32
C LYS A 179 -19.91 -15.53 29.85
N VAL A 180 -19.17 -14.77 29.04
CA VAL A 180 -19.00 -15.02 27.60
C VAL A 180 -17.50 -14.98 27.27
N PRO A 181 -16.78 -16.10 27.44
CA PRO A 181 -15.30 -16.10 27.48
C PRO A 181 -14.58 -15.63 26.20
N TYR A 182 -15.28 -15.62 25.06
CA TYR A 182 -14.75 -15.25 23.75
C TYR A 182 -15.06 -13.80 23.34
N ILE A 183 -15.91 -13.07 24.07
CA ILE A 183 -16.11 -11.63 23.86
C ILE A 183 -15.09 -10.89 24.73
N LEU A 184 -14.03 -10.40 24.09
CA LEU A 184 -12.88 -9.79 24.75
C LEU A 184 -13.10 -8.30 25.03
N ASP A 185 -12.69 -7.83 26.20
CA ASP A 185 -12.60 -6.40 26.53
C ASP A 185 -11.60 -5.70 25.59
N GLN A 186 -12.09 -4.79 24.74
CA GLN A 186 -11.26 -4.08 23.77
C GLN A 186 -10.13 -3.32 24.47
N PHE A 187 -10.41 -2.53 25.51
CA PHE A 187 -9.44 -1.64 26.15
C PHE A 187 -8.44 -2.35 27.09
N ARG A 188 -8.68 -3.64 27.34
CA ARG A 188 -7.67 -4.55 27.90
C ARG A 188 -6.59 -4.93 26.88
N TYR A 189 -6.92 -4.95 25.58
CA TYR A 189 -6.02 -5.37 24.50
C TYR A 189 -5.55 -4.25 23.58
N TYR A 190 -6.30 -3.15 23.49
CA TYR A 190 -6.03 -2.00 22.65
C TYR A 190 -5.96 -0.71 23.46
N PHE A 191 -5.22 0.26 22.93
CA PHE A 191 -5.58 1.65 23.09
C PHE A 191 -5.95 2.24 21.71
N GLU A 192 -6.70 3.32 21.73
CA GLU A 192 -7.09 4.07 20.54
C GLU A 192 -6.45 5.46 20.46
N THR A 193 -6.21 5.91 19.24
CA THR A 193 -6.01 7.33 18.90
C THR A 193 -7.33 8.09 19.00
N PRO A 194 -7.36 9.45 18.94
CA PRO A 194 -8.57 10.24 19.17
C PRO A 194 -9.82 9.74 18.45
N PHE A 195 -10.90 9.54 19.22
CA PHE A 195 -12.19 9.10 18.70
C PHE A 195 -12.87 10.18 17.84
N SER A 196 -13.53 9.75 16.76
CA SER A 196 -14.17 10.61 15.75
C SER A 196 -13.29 11.80 15.29
N PRO A 197 -12.08 11.54 14.79
CA PRO A 197 -11.09 12.59 14.55
C PRO A 197 -11.52 13.51 13.39
N THR A 198 -11.23 14.79 13.57
CA THR A 198 -11.45 15.86 12.59
C THR A 198 -10.10 16.37 12.08
N LYS A 199 -10.12 17.25 11.09
CA LYS A 199 -8.90 17.82 10.49
C LYS A 199 -7.89 18.40 11.49
N ASP A 200 -8.36 18.95 12.61
CA ASP A 200 -7.51 19.58 13.63
C ASP A 200 -6.75 18.57 14.50
N ASN A 201 -7.22 17.32 14.58
CA ASN A 201 -6.64 16.26 15.42
C ASN A 201 -6.37 14.93 14.68
N PHE A 202 -6.46 14.90 13.35
CA PHE A 202 -6.40 13.66 12.54
C PHE A 202 -5.04 12.94 12.57
N TYR A 203 -3.94 13.65 12.28
CA TYR A 203 -2.61 13.05 12.16
C TYR A 203 -1.86 13.04 13.50
N GLN A 204 -2.20 12.08 14.37
CA GLN A 204 -1.49 11.83 15.63
C GLN A 204 -1.62 10.37 16.08
N CYS A 205 -0.87 10.00 17.13
CA CYS A 205 -1.00 8.71 17.79
C CYS A 205 -0.94 8.81 19.33
N ASP A 206 -1.58 9.84 19.88
CA ASP A 206 -1.72 10.01 21.32
C ASP A 206 -2.84 9.09 21.83
N ILE A 207 -2.72 8.64 23.09
CA ILE A 207 -3.70 7.74 23.71
C ILE A 207 -4.93 8.56 24.12
N ASP A 208 -6.07 8.29 23.49
CA ASP A 208 -7.37 8.88 23.85
C ASP A 208 -8.22 7.90 24.66
N ARG A 209 -8.33 6.64 24.20
CA ARG A 209 -9.16 5.61 24.86
C ARG A 209 -8.37 4.34 25.20
N PRO A 210 -8.54 3.76 26.41
CA PRO A 210 -9.25 4.37 27.54
C PRO A 210 -8.38 5.51 28.13
N ALA A 211 -9.01 6.44 28.84
CA ALA A 211 -8.29 7.52 29.53
C ALA A 211 -7.24 6.95 30.51
N ASP A 212 -6.11 7.65 30.64
CA ASP A 212 -4.98 7.30 31.53
C ASP A 212 -4.33 5.92 31.27
N ALA A 213 -4.53 5.29 30.11
CA ALA A 213 -3.83 4.06 29.75
C ALA A 213 -2.34 4.23 29.43
N SER A 214 -1.58 3.13 29.61
CA SER A 214 -0.28 2.94 28.96
C SER A 214 -0.44 2.10 27.69
N ALA A 215 0.38 2.42 26.68
CA ALA A 215 0.58 1.59 25.49
C ALA A 215 1.23 0.22 25.80
N ASP A 216 1.85 0.07 26.97
CA ASP A 216 2.47 -1.18 27.39
C ASP A 216 1.47 -2.35 27.40
N GLY A 217 1.81 -3.41 26.67
CA GLY A 217 0.97 -4.61 26.55
C GLY A 217 -0.25 -4.47 25.63
N ARG A 218 -0.48 -3.28 25.04
CA ARG A 218 -1.61 -3.01 24.15
C ARG A 218 -1.21 -2.91 22.69
N MET A 219 -2.11 -3.37 21.83
CA MET A 219 -2.12 -3.10 20.41
C MET A 219 -2.62 -1.67 20.17
N ILE A 220 -2.22 -1.06 19.05
CA ILE A 220 -2.71 0.27 18.66
C ILE A 220 -3.88 0.10 17.69
N PHE A 221 -4.98 0.77 17.99
CA PHE A 221 -6.13 0.93 17.10
C PHE A 221 -6.16 2.39 16.62
N ALA A 222 -5.74 2.62 15.38
CA ALA A 222 -5.76 3.95 14.78
C ALA A 222 -7.14 4.26 14.21
N ASN A 223 -7.84 5.21 14.84
CA ASN A 223 -8.98 5.88 14.26
C ASN A 223 -8.47 6.77 13.11
N HIS A 224 -8.55 6.25 11.87
CA HIS A 224 -8.16 6.95 10.63
C HIS A 224 -9.39 7.33 9.80
N ASN A 225 -10.52 7.51 10.47
CA ASN A 225 -11.79 7.83 9.85
C ASN A 225 -12.07 9.33 10.00
N LEU A 226 -11.85 10.11 8.94
CA LEU A 226 -11.96 11.56 9.00
C LEU A 226 -13.43 11.98 9.14
N ASN A 227 -13.72 12.84 10.11
CA ASN A 227 -15.05 13.37 10.37
C ASN A 227 -15.14 14.88 10.10
N ILE A 228 -16.32 15.33 9.67
CA ILE A 228 -16.71 16.74 9.58
C ILE A 228 -17.89 17.04 10.52
N MET A 229 -17.94 18.27 11.04
CA MET A 229 -19.03 18.73 11.89
C MET A 229 -20.18 19.29 11.04
N LEU A 230 -21.41 18.82 11.27
CA LEU A 230 -22.64 19.42 10.71
C LEU A 230 -23.19 20.47 11.70
N PRO A 231 -22.95 21.79 11.51
CA PRO A 231 -23.14 22.77 12.58
C PRO A 231 -24.61 22.99 12.98
N LEU A 232 -25.56 22.67 12.09
CA LEU A 232 -26.99 22.80 12.35
C LEU A 232 -27.56 21.66 13.21
N LEU A 233 -26.86 20.53 13.27
CA LEU A 233 -27.24 19.34 14.04
C LEU A 233 -26.31 19.10 15.23
N ASN A 234 -25.13 19.73 15.25
CA ASN A 234 -24.06 19.53 16.24
C ASN A 234 -23.65 18.04 16.37
N ILE A 235 -23.52 17.37 15.22
CA ILE A 235 -23.05 16.00 15.09
C ILE A 235 -21.82 15.95 14.20
N LEU A 236 -20.92 15.01 14.50
CA LEU A 236 -19.86 14.59 13.60
C LEU A 236 -20.40 13.53 12.64
N VAL A 237 -19.97 13.60 11.39
CA VAL A 237 -20.29 12.63 10.33
C VAL A 237 -19.04 12.28 9.53
N PRO A 238 -18.97 11.09 8.92
CA PRO A 238 -17.89 10.72 8.01
C PRO A 238 -17.69 11.75 6.89
N ALA A 239 -16.43 12.07 6.60
CA ALA A 239 -16.02 12.99 5.54
C ALA A 239 -16.04 12.27 4.17
N MET A 240 -17.23 11.87 3.72
CA MET A 240 -17.44 11.05 2.51
C MET A 240 -16.73 11.59 1.26
N ASP A 241 -16.80 12.90 1.02
CA ASP A 241 -16.16 13.56 -0.13
C ASP A 241 -14.61 13.52 -0.07
N ASP A 242 -14.02 13.41 1.13
CA ASP A 242 -12.57 13.33 1.38
C ASP A 242 -12.07 11.88 1.48
N ALA A 243 -12.94 10.87 1.37
CA ALA A 243 -12.62 9.47 1.65
C ALA A 243 -11.52 8.91 0.72
N GLN A 244 -11.51 9.30 -0.56
CA GLN A 244 -10.47 8.86 -1.51
C GLN A 244 -9.05 9.32 -1.10
N ASP A 245 -8.92 10.54 -0.58
CA ASP A 245 -7.64 11.10 -0.13
C ASP A 245 -7.28 10.57 1.27
N THR A 246 -8.26 10.43 2.16
CA THR A 246 -8.11 9.86 3.50
C THR A 246 -7.66 8.40 3.45
N ASN A 247 -8.26 7.60 2.58
CA ASN A 247 -7.93 6.17 2.44
C ASN A 247 -6.74 5.92 1.50
N SER A 248 -6.00 6.97 1.09
CA SER A 248 -4.78 6.84 0.28
C SER A 248 -3.63 6.23 1.10
N VAL A 249 -2.67 5.58 0.42
CA VAL A 249 -1.47 5.05 1.10
C VAL A 249 -0.75 6.16 1.88
N ALA A 250 -0.61 7.34 1.29
CA ALA A 250 0.13 8.44 1.89
C ALA A 250 -0.54 9.03 3.15
N SER A 251 -1.87 9.04 3.22
CA SER A 251 -2.60 9.48 4.42
C SER A 251 -2.49 8.44 5.53
N ILE A 252 -2.75 7.16 5.21
CA ILE A 252 -2.68 6.06 6.18
C ILE A 252 -1.26 5.94 6.75
N THR A 253 -0.23 5.86 5.90
CA THR A 253 1.16 5.71 6.40
C THR A 253 1.57 6.92 7.25
N ARG A 254 1.14 8.14 6.88
CA ARG A 254 1.44 9.33 7.68
C ARG A 254 0.94 9.25 9.13
N GLN A 255 -0.19 8.59 9.42
CA GLN A 255 -0.60 8.37 10.81
C GLN A 255 0.14 7.17 11.43
N THR A 256 0.31 6.07 10.71
CA THR A 256 0.98 4.88 11.26
C THR A 256 2.45 5.09 11.57
N ASP A 257 3.14 5.93 10.80
CA ASP A 257 4.55 6.29 11.03
C ASP A 257 4.70 7.11 12.31
N ILE A 258 3.70 7.95 12.65
CA ILE A 258 3.65 8.64 13.95
C ILE A 258 3.42 7.63 15.08
N CYS A 259 2.56 6.61 14.87
CA CYS A 259 2.38 5.54 15.85
C CYS A 259 3.65 4.72 16.10
N ASP A 260 4.39 4.35 15.05
CA ASP A 260 5.65 3.62 15.19
C ASP A 260 6.71 4.48 15.88
N SER A 261 6.82 5.76 15.51
CA SER A 261 7.73 6.71 16.15
C SER A 261 7.40 6.97 17.63
N ASN A 262 6.13 6.93 18.03
CA ASN A 262 5.70 7.19 19.41
C ASN A 262 5.79 5.94 20.30
N HIS A 263 5.44 4.76 19.77
CA HIS A 263 5.18 3.55 20.57
C HIS A 263 6.05 2.34 20.19
N GLY A 264 6.93 2.49 19.19
CA GLY A 264 7.82 1.44 18.69
C GLY A 264 7.11 0.27 18.02
N ARG A 265 5.90 0.49 17.49
CA ARG A 265 5.10 -0.49 16.74
C ARG A 265 4.09 0.20 15.82
N LEU A 266 3.86 -0.41 14.65
CA LEU A 266 2.76 -0.05 13.77
C LEU A 266 1.39 -0.41 14.38
N PRO A 267 0.29 0.23 13.94
CA PRO A 267 -1.04 -0.16 14.37
C PRO A 267 -1.45 -1.57 13.94
N ASN A 268 -2.11 -2.26 14.86
CA ASN A 268 -2.79 -3.53 14.57
C ASN A 268 -4.09 -3.27 13.81
N VAL A 269 -4.71 -2.10 14.01
CA VAL A 269 -5.92 -1.69 13.28
C VAL A 269 -5.76 -0.27 12.75
N VAL A 270 -6.20 -0.05 11.50
CA VAL A 270 -6.44 1.25 10.88
C VAL A 270 -7.91 1.28 10.46
N MET A 271 -8.75 1.99 11.22
CA MET A 271 -10.19 2.04 10.98
C MET A 271 -10.56 3.16 10.01
N LEU A 272 -11.36 2.84 8.99
CA LEU A 272 -11.69 3.69 7.86
C LEU A 272 -13.20 3.73 7.59
N ASP A 273 -13.68 4.89 7.17
CA ASP A 273 -14.98 5.06 6.49
C ASP A 273 -14.78 4.89 4.97
N PHE A 274 -15.78 4.36 4.28
CA PHE A 274 -15.83 4.11 2.82
C PHE A 274 -14.60 3.37 2.28
N VAL A 275 -14.32 2.19 2.83
CA VAL A 275 -13.07 1.43 2.58
C VAL A 275 -12.88 0.97 1.13
N SER A 276 -13.94 1.03 0.31
CA SER A 276 -13.90 0.84 -1.13
C SER A 276 -13.18 1.96 -1.89
N GLU A 277 -13.09 3.16 -1.29
CA GLU A 277 -12.42 4.33 -1.84
C GLU A 277 -10.94 4.40 -1.47
N GLY A 278 -10.15 5.06 -2.34
CA GLY A 278 -8.72 5.23 -2.13
C GLY A 278 -7.91 3.96 -2.36
N GLU A 279 -6.97 3.68 -1.45
CA GLU A 279 -5.97 2.62 -1.59
C GLU A 279 -5.81 1.76 -0.31
N ALA A 280 -6.86 1.67 0.51
CA ALA A 280 -6.83 1.07 1.85
C ALA A 280 -6.11 -0.30 1.93
N ILE A 281 -6.46 -1.24 1.06
CA ILE A 281 -5.84 -2.59 1.04
C ILE A 281 -4.37 -2.54 0.60
N ARG A 282 -3.98 -1.59 -0.25
CA ARG A 282 -2.56 -1.37 -0.62
C ARG A 282 -1.78 -0.85 0.59
N ALA A 283 -2.38 0.03 1.39
CA ALA A 283 -1.81 0.48 2.66
C ALA A 283 -1.70 -0.67 3.67
N GLN A 284 -2.75 -1.47 3.88
CA GLN A 284 -2.73 -2.68 4.73
C GLN A 284 -1.56 -3.60 4.37
N ASN A 285 -1.39 -3.91 3.09
CA ASN A 285 -0.31 -4.77 2.62
C ASN A 285 1.07 -4.11 2.84
N THR A 286 1.18 -2.79 2.71
CA THR A 286 2.40 -2.03 2.98
C THR A 286 2.78 -2.09 4.47
N LEU A 287 1.82 -1.87 5.38
CA LEU A 287 2.03 -1.94 6.83
C LEU A 287 2.44 -3.34 7.30
N ASN A 288 1.80 -4.38 6.75
CA ASN A 288 2.20 -5.75 7.07
C ASN A 288 3.62 -6.05 6.61
N VAL A 289 4.04 -5.67 5.41
CA VAL A 289 5.44 -5.91 5.05
C VAL A 289 6.39 -4.98 5.82
N ALA A 290 5.94 -3.80 6.25
CA ALA A 290 6.66 -2.91 7.16
C ALA A 290 6.90 -3.51 8.56
N SER A 291 5.99 -4.29 9.15
CA SER A 291 6.25 -4.96 10.44
C SER A 291 7.24 -6.14 10.37
N ASP A 292 7.54 -6.68 9.18
CA ASP A 292 8.64 -7.66 8.99
C ASP A 292 10.02 -6.99 9.09
N PHE A 293 10.16 -5.74 8.62
CA PHE A 293 11.44 -5.05 8.59
C PHE A 293 12.13 -4.98 9.94
N ASN A 294 11.38 -4.63 10.99
CA ASN A 294 11.91 -4.45 12.34
C ASN A 294 12.36 -5.77 13.00
N THR A 295 12.05 -6.93 12.40
CA THR A 295 12.49 -8.23 12.91
C THR A 295 13.38 -9.02 11.95
N ARG A 296 13.33 -8.79 10.62
CA ARG A 296 14.13 -9.54 9.61
C ARG A 296 14.46 -8.80 8.30
N TYR A 297 14.42 -7.46 8.28
CA TYR A 297 15.03 -6.52 7.29
C TYR A 297 14.47 -6.33 5.84
N PRO A 298 13.52 -7.06 5.23
CA PRO A 298 13.77 -7.53 3.87
C PRO A 298 13.01 -6.83 2.71
N TRP A 299 12.62 -5.54 2.83
CA TRP A 299 11.79 -4.86 1.81
C TRP A 299 12.40 -3.61 1.15
N THR A 300 13.52 -3.09 1.67
CA THR A 300 14.48 -2.31 0.85
C THR A 300 14.96 -3.11 -0.38
N TYR A 301 14.89 -4.44 -0.29
CA TYR A 301 15.13 -5.43 -1.35
C TYR A 301 14.17 -5.28 -2.55
N TYR A 302 12.91 -4.91 -2.31
CA TYR A 302 11.84 -4.94 -3.32
C TYR A 302 11.52 -3.57 -3.92
N GLN A 303 11.65 -2.49 -3.14
CA GLN A 303 11.47 -1.12 -3.66
C GLN A 303 12.57 -0.74 -4.65
N ALA A 304 13.80 -1.20 -4.42
CA ALA A 304 14.92 -1.02 -5.33
C ALA A 304 14.77 -1.76 -6.68
N TYR A 305 13.59 -2.33 -7.03
CA TYR A 305 13.33 -3.04 -8.29
C TYR A 305 11.94 -2.80 -8.90
N GLY A 306 11.17 -1.82 -8.40
CA GLY A 306 9.93 -1.36 -9.03
C GLY A 306 8.73 -2.32 -8.95
N TRP A 307 8.78 -3.41 -8.18
CA TRP A 307 7.80 -4.50 -8.29
C TRP A 307 7.02 -4.83 -7.02
N ALA A 308 5.90 -4.14 -6.88
CA ALA A 308 4.66 -4.78 -7.32
C ALA A 308 4.17 -3.99 -8.56
N GLN A 309 4.44 -4.37 -9.81
CA GLN A 309 4.48 -5.73 -10.37
C GLN A 309 5.57 -5.96 -11.44
N GLY A 310 6.15 -7.17 -11.43
CA GLY A 310 7.01 -7.73 -12.48
C GLY A 310 7.68 -9.03 -12.00
N ARG A 311 8.49 -9.70 -12.82
CA ARG A 311 9.17 -10.96 -12.46
C ARG A 311 10.61 -11.03 -12.96
N LEU A 312 11.55 -11.22 -12.04
CA LEU A 312 12.92 -11.64 -12.33
C LEU A 312 12.81 -13.15 -12.45
N ALA A 313 13.36 -13.72 -13.52
CA ALA A 313 13.24 -15.15 -13.77
C ALA A 313 13.72 -15.95 -12.54
N THR A 314 12.93 -16.93 -12.13
CA THR A 314 13.23 -17.78 -10.98
C THR A 314 14.55 -18.51 -11.20
N GLY A 315 15.62 -18.00 -10.55
CA GLY A 315 16.99 -18.48 -10.71
C GLY A 315 18.05 -17.48 -10.24
N THR A 316 17.80 -16.17 -10.36
CA THR A 316 18.78 -15.14 -9.99
C THR A 316 18.68 -14.78 -8.50
N ARG A 317 19.58 -15.32 -7.67
CA ARG A 317 19.78 -14.83 -6.30
C ARG A 317 20.71 -13.61 -6.32
N ILE A 318 20.15 -12.41 -6.23
CA ILE A 318 20.94 -11.22 -5.91
C ILE A 318 21.35 -11.33 -4.43
N ARG A 319 22.63 -11.05 -4.13
CA ARG A 319 23.19 -11.15 -2.77
C ARG A 319 22.80 -9.94 -1.92
N ASP A 320 22.48 -10.15 -0.65
CA ASP A 320 21.97 -9.11 0.26
C ASP A 320 22.89 -7.89 0.40
N ASN A 321 24.20 -8.11 0.30
CA ASN A 321 25.23 -7.07 0.33
C ASN A 321 25.26 -6.21 -0.95
N VAL A 322 24.95 -6.78 -2.12
CA VAL A 322 24.74 -6.03 -3.38
C VAL A 322 23.48 -5.16 -3.29
N ILE A 323 22.50 -5.54 -2.50
CA ILE A 323 21.23 -4.80 -2.36
C ILE A 323 21.35 -3.61 -1.41
N ARG A 324 22.05 -3.79 -0.28
CA ARG A 324 22.41 -2.64 0.59
C ARG A 324 23.30 -1.63 -0.15
N ASP A 325 24.17 -2.13 -1.01
CA ASP A 325 25.03 -1.33 -1.89
C ASP A 325 24.22 -0.56 -2.97
N ILE A 326 23.27 -1.21 -3.66
CA ILE A 326 22.33 -0.54 -4.59
C ILE A 326 21.53 0.53 -3.83
N ALA A 327 21.02 0.24 -2.64
CA ALA A 327 20.28 1.21 -1.83
C ALA A 327 21.14 2.43 -1.45
N GLY A 328 22.40 2.22 -1.05
CA GLY A 328 23.35 3.31 -0.77
C GLY A 328 23.74 4.13 -2.01
N PHE A 329 23.70 3.53 -3.21
CA PHE A 329 23.87 4.26 -4.47
C PHE A 329 22.63 5.11 -4.84
N CYS A 330 21.44 4.66 -4.43
CA CYS A 330 20.17 5.35 -4.67
C CYS A 330 19.91 6.53 -3.72
N ASP A 331 20.71 6.74 -2.68
CA ASP A 331 20.69 7.93 -1.79
C ASP A 331 21.99 8.75 -1.98
N SER A 332 22.26 9.13 -3.23
CA SER A 332 23.52 9.81 -3.61
C SER A 332 23.30 11.07 -4.45
N ALA A 333 24.20 12.05 -4.28
CA ALA A 333 24.17 13.30 -5.02
C ALA A 333 24.33 13.11 -6.54
N GLU A 334 24.91 11.99 -6.97
CA GLU A 334 25.02 11.58 -8.36
C GLU A 334 23.66 11.17 -8.98
N LEU A 335 22.77 10.55 -8.20
CA LEU A 335 21.39 10.28 -8.60
C LEU A 335 20.62 11.60 -8.77
N ASP A 336 20.72 12.48 -7.78
CA ASP A 336 20.10 13.81 -7.82
C ASP A 336 20.57 14.60 -9.05
N GLU A 337 21.89 14.63 -9.33
CA GLU A 337 22.42 15.35 -10.50
C GLU A 337 21.97 14.73 -11.83
N ALA A 338 21.79 13.40 -11.89
CA ALA A 338 21.26 12.73 -13.08
C ALA A 338 19.77 13.02 -13.28
N TRP A 339 18.98 13.02 -12.20
CA TRP A 339 17.56 13.35 -12.21
C TRP A 339 17.34 14.80 -12.58
N ASP A 340 18.00 15.74 -11.91
CA ASP A 340 17.92 17.16 -12.22
C ASP A 340 18.32 17.45 -13.67
N TRP A 341 19.33 16.74 -14.19
CA TRP A 341 19.69 16.86 -15.60
C TRP A 341 18.55 16.41 -16.53
N TYR A 342 17.94 15.25 -16.28
CA TYR A 342 16.80 14.75 -17.07
C TYR A 342 15.59 15.70 -16.98
N ARG A 343 15.23 16.12 -15.75
CA ARG A 343 14.17 17.08 -15.47
C ARG A 343 14.37 18.39 -16.24
N ILE A 344 15.55 19.00 -16.13
CA ILE A 344 15.86 20.30 -16.74
C ILE A 344 15.90 20.23 -18.27
N ASN A 345 16.49 19.18 -18.85
CA ASN A 345 16.75 19.12 -20.29
C ASN A 345 15.62 18.44 -21.08
N TYR A 346 14.72 17.73 -20.42
CA TYR A 346 13.62 17.01 -21.06
C TYR A 346 12.25 17.38 -20.47
N LEU A 347 11.97 17.08 -19.20
CA LEU A 347 10.62 17.23 -18.64
C LEU A 347 10.13 18.69 -18.54
N ILE A 348 11.00 19.69 -18.34
CA ILE A 348 10.60 21.11 -18.40
C ILE A 348 9.98 21.47 -19.77
N HIS A 349 10.37 20.77 -20.84
CA HIS A 349 9.90 21.04 -22.21
C HIS A 349 8.76 20.13 -22.66
N VAL A 350 8.65 18.92 -22.09
CA VAL A 350 7.62 17.92 -22.39
C VAL A 350 7.12 17.20 -21.11
N PRO A 351 6.51 17.92 -20.15
CA PRO A 351 6.26 17.41 -18.79
C PRO A 351 5.36 16.16 -18.73
N PHE A 352 4.49 15.99 -19.73
CA PHE A 352 3.47 14.93 -19.76
C PHE A 352 3.82 13.73 -20.64
N ALA A 353 5.04 13.65 -21.18
CA ALA A 353 5.42 12.61 -22.14
C ALA A 353 5.53 11.21 -21.50
N LYS A 354 4.53 10.35 -21.76
CA LYS A 354 4.49 8.93 -21.36
C LYS A 354 5.81 8.22 -21.67
N LEU A 355 6.45 7.61 -20.67
CA LEU A 355 7.72 6.89 -20.81
C LEU A 355 7.74 5.88 -21.99
N PRO A 356 8.92 5.70 -22.63
CA PRO A 356 9.07 4.74 -23.71
C PRO A 356 9.00 3.31 -23.13
N PRO A 357 8.49 2.31 -23.87
CA PRO A 357 8.49 0.92 -23.41
C PRO A 357 9.90 0.44 -23.01
N TRP A 358 9.99 -0.34 -21.93
CA TRP A 358 11.27 -0.89 -21.46
C TRP A 358 12.00 -1.72 -22.53
N GLU A 359 11.26 -2.47 -23.36
CA GLU A 359 11.83 -3.20 -24.49
C GLU A 359 12.53 -2.28 -25.50
N ASP A 360 11.95 -1.10 -25.80
CA ASP A 360 12.59 -0.12 -26.66
C ASP A 360 13.85 0.47 -26.01
N VAL A 361 13.83 0.70 -24.69
CA VAL A 361 14.98 1.18 -23.91
C VAL A 361 16.12 0.16 -23.92
N VAL A 362 15.85 -1.11 -23.65
CA VAL A 362 16.85 -2.21 -23.74
C VAL A 362 17.43 -2.27 -25.15
N ASN A 363 16.58 -2.37 -26.17
CA ASN A 363 16.99 -2.43 -27.56
C ASN A 363 17.79 -1.20 -28.00
N HIS A 364 17.55 -0.03 -27.40
CA HIS A 364 18.29 1.18 -27.70
C HIS A 364 19.62 1.25 -26.94
N ILE A 365 19.67 0.87 -25.67
CA ILE A 365 20.90 0.69 -24.90
C ILE A 365 21.85 -0.29 -25.62
N ASP A 366 21.34 -1.44 -26.08
CA ASP A 366 22.14 -2.40 -26.84
C ASP A 366 22.73 -1.81 -28.13
N ARG A 367 21.96 -0.99 -28.86
CA ARG A 367 22.48 -0.26 -30.03
C ARG A 367 23.56 0.77 -29.67
N ILE A 368 23.42 1.46 -28.54
CA ILE A 368 24.46 2.38 -28.03
C ILE A 368 25.74 1.61 -27.67
N LEU A 369 25.61 0.48 -26.96
CA LEU A 369 26.74 -0.35 -26.52
C LEU A 369 27.44 -1.05 -27.69
N ALA A 370 26.69 -1.51 -28.69
CA ALA A 370 27.24 -2.07 -29.93
C ALA A 370 28.01 -1.04 -30.77
N GLN A 371 27.71 0.25 -30.61
CA GLN A 371 28.41 1.36 -31.27
C GLN A 371 29.20 2.17 -30.22
N THR A 372 30.31 1.60 -29.73
CA THR A 372 31.11 2.16 -28.61
C THR A 372 31.51 3.64 -28.75
N VAL A 373 31.60 4.19 -29.97
CA VAL A 373 31.80 5.62 -30.26
C VAL A 373 30.67 6.54 -29.75
N ASN A 374 29.48 5.98 -29.52
CA ASN A 374 28.29 6.67 -29.02
C ASN A 374 28.18 6.64 -27.50
N VAL A 375 28.73 5.62 -26.82
CA VAL A 375 28.69 5.52 -25.35
C VAL A 375 29.10 6.82 -24.64
N PRO A 376 30.21 7.51 -25.02
CA PRO A 376 30.61 8.79 -24.41
C PRO A 376 29.58 9.92 -24.60
N GLN A 377 28.68 9.85 -25.57
CA GLN A 377 27.60 10.82 -25.79
C GLN A 377 26.52 10.73 -24.72
N TYR A 378 26.15 9.50 -24.34
CA TYR A 378 25.06 9.23 -23.40
C TYR A 378 25.51 9.42 -21.96
N ILE A 379 26.69 8.90 -21.59
CA ILE A 379 27.28 9.07 -20.25
C ILE A 379 27.83 10.50 -20.02
N GLY A 380 27.96 11.32 -21.06
CA GLY A 380 28.29 12.75 -20.97
C GLY A 380 29.77 13.13 -21.05
N ILE A 381 30.65 12.20 -21.42
CA ILE A 381 32.12 12.40 -21.39
C ILE A 381 32.65 12.71 -22.78
N ARG A 382 32.99 13.98 -23.06
CA ARG A 382 33.67 14.37 -24.30
C ARG A 382 34.73 15.44 -24.12
N LYS A 383 35.86 15.23 -24.78
CA LYS A 383 37.07 16.09 -24.69
C LYS A 383 36.94 17.42 -25.44
N HIS A 384 36.12 17.52 -26.50
CA HIS A 384 36.17 18.68 -27.42
C HIS A 384 34.85 19.22 -28.01
N TYR A 385 33.66 18.69 -27.68
CA TYR A 385 32.39 19.25 -28.21
C TYR A 385 31.25 19.17 -27.19
N ARG A 386 30.41 20.21 -27.14
CA ARG A 386 29.05 20.10 -26.56
C ARG A 386 28.25 19.14 -27.45
N VAL A 387 27.66 18.11 -26.86
CA VAL A 387 26.68 17.27 -27.58
C VAL A 387 25.41 18.12 -27.73
N ASP A 388 24.98 18.39 -28.96
CA ASP A 388 23.68 19.03 -29.17
C ASP A 388 22.57 18.02 -28.96
N ARG A 389 22.02 18.02 -27.74
CA ARG A 389 20.92 17.14 -27.33
C ARG A 389 19.53 17.71 -27.68
N LYS A 390 19.43 18.87 -28.37
CA LYS A 390 18.13 19.46 -28.75
C LYS A 390 17.32 18.62 -29.74
N ALA A 391 18.00 17.73 -30.47
CA ALA A 391 17.37 16.81 -31.42
C ALA A 391 17.09 15.42 -30.82
N TRP A 392 17.38 15.20 -29.52
CA TRP A 392 17.18 13.91 -28.87
C TRP A 392 15.70 13.62 -28.64
N GLY A 393 15.32 12.38 -28.91
CA GLY A 393 14.02 11.84 -28.57
C GLY A 393 13.95 11.38 -27.12
N GLN A 394 12.74 11.07 -26.68
CA GLN A 394 12.47 10.54 -25.35
C GLN A 394 13.35 9.33 -24.98
N LEU A 395 13.50 8.42 -25.94
CA LEU A 395 14.26 7.19 -25.79
C LEU A 395 15.75 7.47 -25.50
N ASP A 396 16.32 8.47 -26.15
CA ASP A 396 17.72 8.88 -25.95
C ASP A 396 17.93 9.45 -24.53
N HIS A 397 16.97 10.26 -24.03
CA HIS A 397 17.02 10.84 -22.69
C HIS A 397 16.88 9.78 -21.58
N ALA A 398 15.98 8.81 -21.73
CA ALA A 398 15.84 7.69 -20.81
C ALA A 398 17.11 6.82 -20.79
N CYS A 399 17.66 6.47 -21.96
CA CYS A 399 18.92 5.72 -22.06
C CYS A 399 20.10 6.49 -21.44
N ALA A 400 20.17 7.81 -21.62
CA ALA A 400 21.24 8.64 -21.07
C ALA A 400 21.24 8.69 -19.53
N PHE A 401 20.06 8.78 -18.90
CA PHE A 401 19.91 8.73 -17.45
C PHE A 401 20.47 7.41 -16.89
N ILE A 402 20.00 6.28 -17.41
CA ILE A 402 20.39 4.93 -16.98
C ILE A 402 21.90 4.70 -17.21
N LEU A 403 22.40 4.98 -18.41
CA LEU A 403 23.80 4.74 -18.77
C LEU A 403 24.77 5.61 -17.97
N ARG A 404 24.40 6.86 -17.64
CA ARG A 404 25.23 7.75 -16.84
C ARG A 404 25.47 7.18 -15.43
N LEU A 405 24.41 6.68 -14.78
CA LEU A 405 24.50 6.14 -13.42
C LEU A 405 25.27 4.81 -13.38
N ILE A 406 24.98 3.89 -14.31
CA ILE A 406 25.75 2.63 -14.43
C ILE A 406 27.24 2.90 -14.68
N TYR A 407 27.56 3.94 -15.47
CA TYR A 407 28.95 4.33 -15.70
C TYR A 407 29.61 4.93 -14.44
N LEU A 408 28.94 5.80 -13.70
CA LEU A 408 29.47 6.37 -12.45
C LEU A 408 29.76 5.28 -11.41
N ARG A 409 28.89 4.26 -11.33
CA ARG A 409 29.15 3.06 -10.52
C ARG A 409 30.39 2.29 -11.02
N ALA A 410 30.52 2.08 -12.33
CA ALA A 410 31.68 1.36 -12.87
C ALA A 410 33.02 2.10 -12.63
N GLU A 411 33.05 3.44 -12.68
CA GLU A 411 34.24 4.21 -12.32
C GLU A 411 34.58 4.13 -10.82
N TYR A 412 33.58 4.00 -9.95
CA TYR A 412 33.81 3.72 -8.53
C TYR A 412 34.42 2.32 -8.32
N GLU A 413 33.91 1.32 -9.05
CA GLU A 413 34.36 -0.09 -8.98
C GLU A 413 35.77 -0.35 -9.57
N ASP A 414 36.12 0.31 -10.67
CA ASP A 414 37.34 0.06 -11.43
C ASP A 414 38.39 1.20 -11.31
N GLY A 415 38.06 2.28 -10.60
CA GLY A 415 38.91 3.46 -10.45
C GLY A 415 40.11 3.26 -9.50
N PRO A 416 41.23 4.01 -9.68
CA PRO A 416 42.38 3.99 -8.77
C PRO A 416 42.05 4.40 -7.32
N GLN A 417 40.86 4.96 -7.10
CA GLN A 417 40.40 5.57 -5.87
C GLN A 417 39.99 4.54 -4.79
N ALA A 418 39.63 3.31 -5.19
CA ALA A 418 39.27 2.23 -4.26
C ALA A 418 40.45 1.72 -3.40
N GLN A 419 41.70 1.93 -3.82
CA GLN A 419 42.87 1.43 -3.08
C GLN A 419 43.51 2.42 -2.09
N ASN A 420 43.27 3.72 -2.21
CA ASN A 420 43.99 4.74 -1.42
C ASN A 420 43.12 5.96 -1.07
N ASP A 421 42.28 5.82 -0.05
CA ASP A 421 41.62 6.95 0.60
C ASP A 421 42.64 7.80 1.40
N ARG A 422 43.41 8.67 0.70
CA ARG A 422 43.98 9.96 1.18
C ARG A 422 44.89 10.66 0.15
N THR A 423 44.44 11.85 -0.26
CA THR A 423 45.17 12.94 -0.97
C THR A 423 45.38 12.82 -2.49
N LEU A 424 45.41 14.01 -3.12
CA LEU A 424 45.50 14.33 -4.56
C LEU A 424 44.19 14.11 -5.37
N GLY A 425 43.72 15.03 -6.21
CA GLY A 425 44.30 16.33 -6.56
C GLY A 425 44.26 16.63 -8.06
N LEU A 426 43.11 16.49 -8.73
CA LEU A 426 42.94 16.88 -10.13
C LEU A 426 41.88 17.97 -10.27
N LYS A 427 42.24 19.03 -11.00
CA LYS A 427 41.42 20.22 -11.22
C LYS A 427 40.55 20.06 -12.47
N TRP A 428 39.29 20.45 -12.31
CA TRP A 428 38.43 21.11 -13.31
C TRP A 428 39.06 21.48 -14.67
N GLU A 429 38.75 20.73 -15.74
CA GLU A 429 38.74 21.27 -17.12
C GLU A 429 37.59 20.77 -18.02
N THR A 430 36.61 19.98 -17.52
CA THR A 430 35.43 19.58 -18.34
C THR A 430 34.12 19.51 -17.55
N GLY A 431 33.58 20.66 -17.13
CA GLY A 431 32.13 20.96 -17.07
C GLY A 431 31.15 20.09 -16.25
N ILE A 432 31.57 18.99 -15.65
CA ILE A 432 30.78 18.16 -14.73
C ILE A 432 31.39 18.34 -13.34
N ASN A 433 30.58 18.74 -12.37
CA ASN A 433 31.02 18.98 -11.01
C ASN A 433 31.06 17.66 -10.21
N THR A 434 31.75 16.64 -10.73
CA THR A 434 32.04 15.40 -9.98
C THR A 434 33.03 15.72 -8.87
N ARG A 435 32.55 16.33 -7.79
CA ARG A 435 33.26 16.39 -6.51
C ARG A 435 33.30 14.98 -5.97
N GLY A 436 34.33 14.22 -6.38
CA GLY A 436 34.51 12.83 -6.01
C GLY A 436 34.45 12.61 -4.51
N LYS A 437 33.27 12.22 -4.05
CA LYS A 437 32.95 11.64 -2.75
C LYS A 437 31.72 10.76 -2.95
N PHE A 438 31.95 9.59 -3.54
CA PHE A 438 31.08 8.44 -3.34
C PHE A 438 31.24 7.99 -1.88
N SER A 439 30.69 8.77 -0.96
CA SER A 439 30.78 8.52 0.48
C SER A 439 29.48 7.90 0.96
N VAL A 440 29.25 6.65 0.55
CA VAL A 440 28.29 5.79 1.25
C VAL A 440 28.80 5.67 2.70
N PRO A 441 28.02 6.03 3.74
CA PRO A 441 28.57 6.22 5.09
C PRO A 441 29.11 4.98 5.81
N ASP A 442 29.03 3.80 5.18
CA ASP A 442 29.40 2.51 5.77
C ASP A 442 30.38 1.75 4.85
N ARG A 443 31.41 1.12 5.43
CA ARG A 443 32.53 0.53 4.67
C ARG A 443 32.31 -0.93 4.22
N ASP A 444 31.12 -1.48 4.47
CA ASP A 444 30.80 -2.89 4.21
C ASP A 444 30.29 -3.18 2.77
N TYR A 445 30.30 -2.18 1.87
CA TYR A 445 29.68 -2.24 0.54
C TYR A 445 30.66 -2.42 -0.64
N ASP A 446 31.81 -3.06 -0.40
CA ASP A 446 32.95 -3.10 -1.33
C ASP A 446 32.83 -4.19 -2.43
N ILE A 447 31.63 -4.35 -3.02
CA ILE A 447 31.29 -5.45 -3.94
C ILE A 447 30.94 -4.95 -5.34
N ARG A 448 31.73 -5.39 -6.32
CA ARG A 448 31.49 -5.08 -7.73
C ARG A 448 30.26 -5.79 -8.27
N TRP A 449 29.42 -5.06 -8.98
CA TRP A 449 28.24 -5.58 -9.68
C TRP A 449 28.65 -6.55 -10.79
N GLU A 450 28.11 -7.77 -10.75
CA GLU A 450 28.29 -8.73 -11.82
C GLU A 450 27.54 -8.27 -13.07
N LYS A 451 27.87 -8.83 -14.25
CA LYS A 451 27.25 -8.40 -15.52
C LYS A 451 25.72 -8.52 -15.53
N VAL A 452 25.18 -9.46 -14.75
CA VAL A 452 23.73 -9.65 -14.58
C VAL A 452 23.10 -8.58 -13.69
N ASP A 453 23.80 -8.16 -12.64
CA ASP A 453 23.35 -7.12 -11.71
C ASP A 453 23.23 -5.75 -12.40
N ARG A 454 24.05 -5.49 -13.42
CA ARG A 454 24.03 -4.23 -14.20
C ARG A 454 22.76 -4.05 -15.04
N TRP A 455 22.21 -5.12 -15.62
CA TRP A 455 20.93 -5.07 -16.34
C TRP A 455 19.74 -5.03 -15.39
N ALA A 456 19.88 -5.70 -14.25
CA ALA A 456 18.93 -5.58 -13.16
C ALA A 456 18.87 -4.10 -12.70
N ALA A 457 19.99 -3.49 -12.32
CA ALA A 457 20.10 -2.07 -11.98
C ALA A 457 19.59 -1.13 -13.10
N ALA A 458 19.82 -1.45 -14.38
CA ALA A 458 19.26 -0.67 -15.49
C ALA A 458 17.73 -0.61 -15.48
N ARG A 459 17.07 -1.71 -15.10
CA ARG A 459 15.61 -1.78 -14.97
C ARG A 459 15.10 -0.97 -13.78
N VAL A 460 15.82 -1.00 -12.65
CA VAL A 460 15.55 -0.16 -11.47
C VAL A 460 15.48 1.31 -11.85
N LEU A 461 16.57 1.79 -12.46
CA LEU A 461 16.74 3.19 -12.84
C LEU A 461 15.69 3.63 -13.86
N PHE A 462 15.24 2.74 -14.73
CA PHE A 462 14.13 3.00 -15.65
C PHE A 462 12.78 3.15 -14.92
N ASP A 463 12.46 2.29 -13.95
CA ASP A 463 11.20 2.37 -13.22
C ASP A 463 11.14 3.58 -12.27
N MET A 464 12.27 3.92 -11.62
CA MET A 464 12.41 5.15 -10.82
C MET A 464 12.12 6.42 -11.63
N LEU A 465 12.48 6.42 -12.93
CA LEU A 465 12.23 7.55 -13.84
C LEU A 465 10.72 7.85 -13.98
N SER A 466 9.85 6.87 -13.79
CA SER A 466 8.40 7.06 -13.78
C SER A 466 7.94 7.82 -12.54
N VAL A 467 8.42 7.40 -11.36
CA VAL A 467 8.04 8.02 -10.07
C VAL A 467 8.48 9.49 -10.04
N PHE A 468 9.74 9.76 -10.39
CA PHE A 468 10.25 11.13 -10.48
C PHE A 468 9.47 11.99 -11.49
N GLN A 469 9.02 11.40 -12.60
CA GLN A 469 8.19 12.10 -13.59
C GLN A 469 6.77 12.39 -13.05
N ASP A 470 6.16 11.46 -12.31
CA ASP A 470 4.85 11.63 -11.68
C ASP A 470 4.90 12.74 -10.61
N ASP A 471 5.92 12.74 -9.76
CA ASP A 471 6.17 13.78 -8.76
C ASP A 471 6.35 15.16 -9.41
N TYR A 472 7.22 15.25 -10.42
CA TYR A 472 7.43 16.48 -11.16
C TYR A 472 6.14 17.00 -11.81
N ALA A 473 5.29 16.11 -12.33
CA ALA A 473 4.02 16.50 -12.92
C ALA A 473 2.99 16.98 -11.87
N ARG A 474 2.98 16.37 -10.67
CA ARG A 474 2.16 16.83 -9.54
C ARG A 474 2.57 18.22 -9.08
N ASP A 475 3.87 18.46 -8.90
CA ASP A 475 4.41 19.77 -8.53
C ASP A 475 4.11 20.84 -9.60
N PHE A 476 4.31 20.50 -10.88
CA PHE A 476 4.02 21.40 -11.99
C PHE A 476 2.53 21.78 -12.08
N LYS A 477 1.62 20.84 -11.71
CA LYS A 477 0.17 21.11 -11.60
C LYS A 477 -0.14 22.14 -10.54
N GLN A 478 0.44 21.99 -9.36
CA GLN A 478 0.22 22.87 -8.22
C GLN A 478 0.78 24.27 -8.46
N GLN A 479 2.00 24.36 -9.00
CA GLN A 479 2.70 25.63 -9.20
C GLN A 479 2.21 26.40 -10.44
N TYR A 480 1.79 25.72 -11.51
CA TYR A 480 1.47 26.34 -12.80
C TYR A 480 0.16 25.83 -13.45
N PRO A 481 -1.00 25.86 -12.75
CA PRO A 481 -2.24 25.20 -13.19
C PRO A 481 -2.74 25.61 -14.59
N HIS A 482 -2.57 26.88 -14.99
CA HIS A 482 -2.94 27.33 -16.34
C HIS A 482 -2.02 26.77 -17.44
N ASN A 483 -0.71 26.65 -17.17
CA ASN A 483 0.24 26.06 -18.11
C ASN A 483 0.09 24.54 -18.15
N TYR A 484 -0.20 23.91 -17.01
CA TYR A 484 -0.53 22.50 -16.90
C TYR A 484 -1.65 22.10 -17.87
N LEU A 485 -2.82 22.74 -17.80
CA LEU A 485 -3.96 22.43 -18.67
C LEU A 485 -3.62 22.63 -20.16
N LYS A 486 -2.87 23.68 -20.50
CA LYS A 486 -2.47 23.98 -21.87
C LYS A 486 -1.56 22.90 -22.47
N GLU A 487 -0.52 22.49 -21.73
CA GLU A 487 0.45 21.51 -22.20
C GLU A 487 -0.08 20.06 -22.05
N TYR A 488 -0.96 19.77 -21.08
CA TYR A 488 -1.71 18.51 -20.99
C TYR A 488 -2.55 18.28 -22.26
N ASN A 489 -3.41 19.26 -22.60
CA ASN A 489 -4.26 19.18 -23.80
C ASN A 489 -3.43 19.06 -25.10
N ARG A 490 -2.17 19.51 -25.09
CA ARG A 490 -1.22 19.36 -26.19
C ARG A 490 -0.63 17.95 -26.24
N ALA A 491 -0.28 17.36 -25.09
CA ALA A 491 0.19 15.97 -25.01
C ALA A 491 -0.90 14.97 -25.39
N GLU A 492 -2.16 15.24 -25.01
CA GLU A 492 -3.33 14.42 -25.33
C GLU A 492 -3.56 14.30 -26.84
N ARG A 493 -3.57 15.44 -27.55
CA ARG A 493 -3.63 15.47 -29.02
C ARG A 493 -2.49 14.74 -29.72
N ASN A 494 -1.37 14.55 -29.04
CA ASN A 494 -0.19 13.85 -29.55
C ASN A 494 -0.14 12.36 -29.12
N GLY A 495 -1.16 11.85 -28.41
CA GLY A 495 -1.22 10.47 -27.92
C GLY A 495 -0.20 10.13 -26.81
N GLY A 496 0.39 11.15 -26.19
CA GLY A 496 1.55 11.01 -25.31
C GLY A 496 1.27 11.13 -23.81
N VAL A 497 0.00 11.10 -23.38
CA VAL A 497 -0.38 11.36 -21.98
C VAL A 497 -0.02 10.20 -21.04
N ASN A 498 0.56 10.54 -19.90
CA ASN A 498 0.65 9.68 -18.73
C ASN A 498 -0.74 9.57 -18.04
N PRO A 499 -1.32 8.36 -17.90
CA PRO A 499 -2.69 8.19 -17.39
C PRO A 499 -2.86 8.49 -15.90
N VAL A 500 -1.78 8.51 -15.10
CA VAL A 500 -1.84 8.77 -13.64
C VAL A 500 -2.25 10.21 -13.31
N ILE A 501 -2.13 11.12 -14.28
CA ILE A 501 -2.23 12.58 -14.09
C ILE A 501 -3.24 13.25 -15.04
N ALA A 502 -4.18 12.49 -15.61
CA ALA A 502 -5.27 13.06 -16.41
C ALA A 502 -6.16 14.00 -15.53
N PRO A 503 -6.47 15.23 -15.98
CA PRO A 503 -7.48 16.05 -15.33
C PRO A 503 -8.88 15.48 -15.64
N PRO A 504 -9.87 15.64 -14.75
CA PRO A 504 -11.26 15.30 -15.06
C PRO A 504 -11.78 16.26 -16.14
N VAL A 505 -12.17 15.72 -17.31
CA VAL A 505 -12.69 16.50 -18.44
C VAL A 505 -14.19 16.29 -18.57
N ASN A 506 -14.98 17.22 -18.02
CA ASN A 506 -16.42 17.45 -18.25
C ASN A 506 -17.21 16.30 -18.92
N VAL A 507 -17.45 15.20 -18.20
CA VAL A 507 -18.39 14.14 -18.58
C VAL A 507 -19.69 14.35 -17.80
N THR A 508 -20.86 14.32 -18.44
CA THR A 508 -22.12 14.35 -17.68
C THR A 508 -22.39 12.98 -17.06
N ALA A 509 -23.06 12.94 -15.90
CA ALA A 509 -23.33 11.70 -15.18
C ALA A 509 -24.02 10.61 -16.05
N SER A 510 -24.89 11.02 -16.99
CA SER A 510 -25.51 10.09 -17.95
C SER A 510 -24.53 9.50 -18.96
N GLN A 511 -23.55 10.27 -19.43
CA GLN A 511 -22.50 9.77 -20.34
C GLN A 511 -21.55 8.80 -19.62
N TYR A 512 -21.24 9.08 -18.36
CA TYR A 512 -20.47 8.17 -17.50
C TYR A 512 -21.19 6.83 -17.30
N GLN A 513 -22.49 6.87 -16.97
CA GLN A 513 -23.33 5.68 -16.85
C GLN A 513 -23.47 4.90 -18.17
N GLN A 514 -23.59 5.59 -19.32
CA GLN A 514 -23.62 4.96 -20.63
C GLN A 514 -22.29 4.24 -20.96
N MET A 515 -21.15 4.86 -20.63
CA MET A 515 -19.82 4.28 -20.80
C MET A 515 -19.56 3.08 -19.89
N LEU A 516 -20.13 3.05 -18.68
CA LEU A 516 -20.11 1.88 -17.80
C LEU A 516 -20.95 0.73 -18.38
N ALA A 517 -22.11 1.04 -18.97
CA ALA A 517 -22.98 0.04 -19.60
C ALA A 517 -22.36 -0.61 -20.85
N ASP A 518 -21.69 0.16 -21.71
CA ASP A 518 -21.08 -0.36 -22.94
C ASP A 518 -19.82 -1.22 -22.69
N ASN A 519 -19.14 -1.04 -21.53
CA ASN A 519 -17.89 -1.75 -21.22
C ASN A 519 -18.09 -3.15 -20.61
N ALA A 520 -19.33 -3.54 -20.29
CA ALA A 520 -19.66 -4.85 -19.70
C ALA A 520 -19.48 -6.06 -20.65
N SER A 521 -18.94 -5.86 -21.87
CA SER A 521 -18.95 -6.87 -22.94
C SER A 521 -17.58 -7.31 -23.49
N THR A 522 -16.43 -6.85 -22.94
CA THR A 522 -15.10 -7.19 -23.51
C THR A 522 -14.05 -7.77 -22.54
N LEU A 523 -14.46 -8.29 -21.38
CA LEU A 523 -13.56 -9.01 -20.46
C LEU A 523 -12.90 -10.27 -21.09
N TRP A 524 -13.43 -10.78 -22.21
CA TRP A 524 -13.00 -12.05 -22.82
C TRP A 524 -11.98 -11.94 -23.98
N ALA A 525 -11.60 -10.73 -24.40
CA ALA A 525 -10.60 -10.54 -25.46
C ALA A 525 -9.15 -10.45 -24.93
N ARG A 526 -8.95 -9.96 -23.71
CA ARG A 526 -7.60 -9.76 -23.11
C ARG A 526 -6.90 -11.06 -22.71
N ILE A 527 -7.64 -12.13 -22.44
CA ILE A 527 -7.08 -13.42 -21.97
C ILE A 527 -6.59 -14.31 -23.12
N VAL A 528 -7.18 -14.22 -24.32
CA VAL A 528 -6.85 -15.11 -25.45
C VAL A 528 -5.59 -14.66 -26.23
N GLY A 529 -5.22 -13.38 -26.15
CA GLY A 529 -3.99 -12.86 -26.77
C GLY A 529 -2.71 -13.27 -26.04
N TYR A 530 -2.74 -13.29 -24.70
CA TYR A 530 -1.57 -13.59 -23.86
C TYR A 530 -1.03 -15.04 -23.99
N PHE A 531 -1.81 -15.95 -24.59
CA PHE A 531 -1.46 -17.38 -24.73
C PHE A 531 -1.01 -17.80 -26.14
N ARG A 532 -0.75 -16.87 -27.08
CA ARG A 532 -0.47 -17.21 -28.50
C ARG A 532 0.86 -16.70 -29.08
N ALA A 533 1.75 -16.13 -28.28
CA ALA A 533 3.05 -15.60 -28.75
C ALA A 533 4.25 -15.96 -27.85
N MET A 534 4.14 -17.03 -27.05
CA MET A 534 5.31 -17.65 -26.40
C MET A 534 6.07 -18.52 -27.40
N PRO A 535 7.40 -18.38 -27.51
CA PRO A 535 8.32 -19.52 -27.60
C PRO A 535 8.34 -20.30 -26.27
#